data_AF-A0A644Z5Z5-F1
#
_entry.id   AF-A0A644Z5Z5-F1
#
_cell.length_a   1.000
_cell.length_b   1.000
_cell.length_c   1.000
_cell.angle_alpha   90.00
_cell.angle_beta   90.00
_cell.angle_gamma   90.00
#
_symmetry.space_group_name_H-M   'P 1'
#
loop_
_entity.id
_entity.type
_entity.pdbx_description
1 polymer ?
#
loop_
_entity_poly.entity_id
_entity_poly.type
_entity_poly.pdbx_seq_one_letter_code
_entity_poly.pdbx_strand_id
1 'polypeptide(L)'
;MKKHLLGGVAKGAFDEAEAEKRFEAWMNSKLQASQKLKNKDEEAQRAAEKARLDAEKEVNKAKAEALAKKKAEAEAENNPVAEETVEETVEAAETTEVTETTENESVEPKTEAPANEAPAEEPKAE
;
A
#
# COMPACT_ATOMS: atom_id res chain seq x y z
N MET A 1 -33.40 11.10 -24.35
CA MET A 1 -34.28 12.15 -23.81
C MET A 1 -34.37 13.38 -24.71
N LYS A 2 -33.24 13.99 -25.15
CA LYS A 2 -33.22 15.25 -25.93
C LYS A 2 -34.16 15.28 -27.14
N LYS A 3 -34.11 14.25 -28.01
CA LYS A 3 -34.97 14.17 -29.21
C LYS A 3 -36.47 14.09 -28.88
N HIS A 4 -36.82 13.41 -27.78
CA HIS A 4 -38.18 13.37 -27.30
C HIS A 4 -38.62 14.73 -26.75
N LEU A 5 -37.74 15.42 -26.01
CA LEU A 5 -38.03 16.75 -25.50
C LEU A 5 -38.23 17.75 -26.64
N LEU A 6 -37.33 17.77 -27.63
CA LEU A 6 -37.47 18.61 -28.83
C LEU A 6 -38.72 18.25 -29.66
N GLY A 7 -39.12 16.98 -29.69
CA GLY A 7 -40.38 16.54 -30.30
C GLY A 7 -41.61 17.10 -29.57
N GLY A 8 -41.51 17.32 -28.26
CA GLY A 8 -42.50 18.05 -27.46
C GLY A 8 -42.53 19.54 -27.78
N VAL A 9 -41.36 20.16 -27.96
CA VAL A 9 -41.24 21.57 -28.41
C VAL A 9 -41.87 21.77 -29.78
N ALA A 10 -41.57 20.90 -30.76
CA ALA A 10 -42.14 20.95 -32.09
C ALA A 10 -43.67 20.75 -32.12
N LYS A 11 -44.24 20.11 -31.09
CA LYS A 11 -45.68 19.95 -30.89
C LYS A 11 -46.30 21.03 -30.00
N GLY A 12 -45.51 21.99 -29.51
CA GLY A 12 -45.97 23.09 -28.66
C GLY A 12 -46.28 22.69 -27.21
N ALA A 13 -45.77 21.55 -26.72
CA ALA A 13 -46.02 21.10 -25.34
C ALA A 13 -45.25 21.94 -24.30
N PHE A 14 -44.11 22.52 -24.68
CA PHE A 14 -43.25 23.39 -23.89
C PHE A 14 -42.24 24.09 -24.82
N ASP A 15 -41.52 25.09 -24.32
CA ASP A 15 -40.49 25.80 -25.08
C ASP A 15 -39.11 25.12 -25.04
N GLU A 16 -38.17 25.61 -25.86
CA GLU A 16 -36.82 25.06 -25.95
C GLU A 16 -36.01 25.22 -24.65
N ALA A 17 -36.28 26.27 -23.86
CA ALA A 17 -35.58 26.52 -22.61
C ALA A 17 -35.98 25.49 -21.53
N GLU A 18 -37.26 25.19 -21.42
CA GLU A 18 -37.80 24.13 -20.56
C GLU A 18 -37.27 22.75 -21.00
N ALA A 19 -37.16 22.53 -22.32
CA ALA A 19 -36.60 21.30 -22.89
C ALA A 19 -35.14 21.08 -22.49
N GLU A 20 -34.29 22.11 -22.65
CA GLU A 20 -32.87 22.01 -22.30
C GLU A 20 -32.69 21.86 -20.79
N LYS A 21 -33.44 22.61 -19.97
CA LYS A 21 -33.42 22.46 -18.51
C LYS A 21 -33.76 21.03 -18.06
N ARG A 22 -34.78 20.41 -18.66
CA ARG A 22 -35.13 19.00 -18.39
C ARG A 22 -34.06 18.03 -18.86
N PHE A 23 -33.42 18.32 -19.98
CA PHE A 23 -32.32 17.51 -20.49
C PHE A 23 -31.08 17.59 -19.60
N GLU A 24 -30.68 18.79 -19.18
CA GLU A 24 -29.58 19.01 -18.25
C GLU A 24 -29.86 18.37 -16.89
N ALA A 25 -31.07 18.50 -16.35
CA ALA A 25 -31.45 17.84 -15.11
C ALA A 25 -31.36 16.30 -15.23
N TRP A 26 -31.81 15.74 -16.37
CA TRP A 26 -31.68 14.32 -16.64
C TRP A 26 -30.21 13.87 -16.77
N MET A 27 -29.38 14.64 -17.47
CA MET A 27 -27.95 14.33 -17.61
C MET A 27 -27.23 14.40 -16.27
N ASN A 28 -27.47 15.45 -15.48
CA ASN A 28 -26.92 15.56 -14.13
C ASN A 28 -27.40 14.41 -13.24
N SER A 29 -28.67 14.03 -13.28
CA SER A 29 -29.19 12.88 -12.53
C SER A 29 -28.47 11.58 -12.92
N LYS A 30 -28.22 11.36 -14.23
CA LYS A 30 -27.48 10.19 -14.71
C LYS A 30 -26.02 10.21 -14.25
N LEU A 31 -25.34 11.35 -14.34
CA LEU A 31 -23.98 11.49 -13.86
C LEU A 31 -23.89 11.25 -12.35
N GLN A 32 -24.78 11.87 -11.58
CA GLN A 32 -24.85 11.70 -10.13
C GLN A 32 -25.16 10.25 -9.73
N ALA A 33 -26.01 9.54 -10.46
CA ALA A 33 -26.27 8.12 -10.20
C ALA A 33 -25.00 7.27 -10.38
N SER A 34 -24.22 7.51 -11.44
CA SER A 34 -22.96 6.82 -11.66
C SER A 34 -21.90 7.17 -10.61
N GLN A 35 -21.77 8.45 -10.24
CA GLN A 35 -20.84 8.90 -9.21
C GLN A 35 -21.24 8.34 -7.83
N LYS A 36 -22.53 8.27 -7.51
CA LYS A 36 -23.03 7.66 -6.27
C LYS A 36 -22.65 6.19 -6.16
N LEU A 37 -22.68 5.44 -7.26
CA LEU A 37 -22.26 4.03 -7.26
C LEU A 37 -20.76 3.92 -6.99
N LYS A 38 -19.93 4.69 -7.71
CA LYS A 38 -18.47 4.72 -7.48
C LYS A 38 -18.12 5.08 -6.05
N ASN A 39 -18.73 6.13 -5.50
CA ASN A 39 -18.46 6.57 -4.13
C ASN A 39 -18.82 5.48 -3.10
N LYS A 40 -19.92 4.75 -3.32
CA LYS A 40 -20.30 3.61 -2.47
C LYS A 40 -19.30 2.46 -2.56
N ASP A 41 -18.83 2.15 -3.77
CA ASP A 41 -17.84 1.10 -3.96
C ASP A 41 -16.50 1.49 -3.31
N GLU A 42 -16.05 2.74 -3.48
CA GLU A 42 -14.85 3.26 -2.82
C GLU A 42 -14.96 3.23 -1.29
N GLU A 43 -16.11 3.61 -0.73
CA GLU A 43 -16.37 3.55 0.70
C GLU A 43 -16.36 2.10 1.21
N ALA A 44 -17.00 1.18 0.48
CA ALA A 44 -16.98 -0.24 0.81
C ALA A 44 -15.56 -0.83 0.74
N GLN A 45 -14.76 -0.45 -0.25
CA GLN A 45 -13.36 -0.87 -0.36
C GLN A 45 -12.51 -0.30 0.78
N ARG A 46 -12.66 0.98 1.15
CA ARG A 46 -11.96 1.54 2.32
C ARG A 46 -12.37 0.85 3.63
N ALA A 47 -13.65 0.55 3.79
CA ALA A 47 -14.15 -0.17 4.97
C ALA A 47 -13.60 -1.60 5.03
N ALA A 48 -13.58 -2.30 3.89
CA ALA A 48 -13.02 -3.65 3.78
C ALA A 48 -11.51 -3.67 4.05
N GLU A 49 -10.75 -2.74 3.47
CA GLU A 49 -9.30 -2.64 3.70
C GLU A 49 -8.99 -2.33 5.17
N LYS A 50 -9.74 -1.41 5.80
CA LYS A 50 -9.59 -1.14 7.24
C LYS A 50 -9.87 -2.38 8.07
N ALA A 51 -10.95 -3.11 7.77
CA ALA A 51 -11.27 -4.36 8.46
C ALA A 51 -10.17 -5.42 8.28
N ARG A 52 -9.57 -5.51 7.09
CA ARG A 52 -8.47 -6.44 6.79
C ARG A 52 -7.21 -6.07 7.59
N LEU A 53 -6.85 -4.78 7.62
CA LEU A 53 -5.69 -4.30 8.37
C LEU A 53 -5.85 -4.49 9.88
N ASP A 54 -7.03 -4.24 10.43
CA ASP A 54 -7.28 -4.42 11.85
C ASP A 54 -7.27 -5.92 12.21
N ALA A 55 -7.80 -6.80 11.35
CA ALA A 55 -7.66 -8.25 11.52
C ALA A 55 -6.20 -8.73 11.44
N GLU A 56 -5.41 -8.20 10.50
CA GLU A 56 -3.98 -8.53 10.38
C GLU A 56 -3.18 -8.10 11.62
N LYS A 57 -3.48 -6.93 12.20
CA LYS A 57 -2.84 -6.45 13.44
C LYS A 57 -3.11 -7.36 14.62
N GLU A 58 -4.37 -7.77 14.83
CA GLU A 58 -4.73 -8.66 15.93
C GLU A 58 -4.06 -10.04 15.78
N VAL A 59 -4.01 -10.58 14.56
CA VAL A 59 -3.30 -11.84 14.28
C VAL A 59 -1.79 -11.69 14.51
N ASN A 60 -1.19 -10.57 14.11
CA ASN A 60 0.23 -10.32 14.32
C ASN A 60 0.56 -10.20 15.82
N LYS A 61 -0.26 -9.46 16.58
CA LYS A 61 -0.12 -9.34 18.03
C LYS A 61 -0.24 -10.69 18.73
N ALA A 62 -1.25 -11.49 18.40
CA ALA A 62 -1.44 -12.83 18.96
C ALA A 62 -0.26 -13.75 18.63
N LYS A 63 0.28 -13.68 17.41
CA LYS A 63 1.49 -14.43 17.03
C LYS A 63 2.73 -13.96 17.78
N ALA A 64 2.88 -12.65 18.00
CA ALA A 64 4.00 -12.10 18.76
C ALA A 64 3.97 -12.55 20.23
N GLU A 65 2.81 -12.51 20.87
CA GLU A 65 2.62 -13.02 22.25
C GLU A 65 2.88 -14.53 22.34
N ALA A 66 2.39 -15.32 21.37
CA ALA A 66 2.64 -16.75 21.32
C ALA A 66 4.13 -17.09 21.11
N LEU A 67 4.83 -16.32 20.26
CA LEU A 67 6.28 -16.47 20.07
C LEU A 67 7.07 -16.04 21.29
N ALA A 68 6.69 -14.96 21.97
CA ALA A 68 7.32 -14.53 23.20
C ALA A 68 7.16 -15.58 24.31
N LYS A 69 5.95 -16.15 24.46
CA LYS A 69 5.71 -17.24 25.42
C LYS A 69 6.54 -18.48 25.09
N LYS A 70 6.56 -18.93 23.83
CA LYS A 70 7.39 -20.08 23.42
C LYS A 70 8.88 -19.84 23.62
N LYS A 71 9.37 -18.63 23.36
CA LYS A 71 10.77 -18.27 23.61
C LYS A 71 11.10 -18.26 25.10
N ALA A 72 10.23 -17.71 25.94
CA ALA A 72 10.42 -17.72 27.38
C ALA A 72 10.38 -19.15 27.97
N GLU A 73 9.50 -20.00 27.45
CA GLU A 73 9.40 -21.41 27.85
C GLU A 73 10.63 -22.22 27.38
N ALA A 74 11.11 -21.97 26.16
CA ALA A 74 12.35 -22.59 25.67
C ALA A 74 13.60 -22.13 26.43
N GLU A 75 13.69 -20.86 26.82
CA GLU A 75 14.80 -20.32 27.62
C GLU A 75 14.78 -20.89 29.05
N ALA A 76 13.59 -21.02 29.66
CA ALA A 76 13.44 -21.64 30.98
C ALA A 76 13.82 -23.13 30.97
N GLU A 77 13.51 -23.86 29.91
CA GLU A 77 13.89 -25.27 29.75
C GLU A 77 15.40 -25.44 29.41
N ASN A 78 16.04 -24.41 28.85
CA ASN A 78 17.48 -24.44 28.49
C ASN A 78 18.41 -23.87 29.59
N ASN A 79 17.88 -23.40 30.72
CA ASN A 79 18.66 -22.96 31.87
C ASN A 79 18.73 -24.06 32.95
N PRO A 80 19.66 -25.04 32.86
CA PRO A 80 19.98 -25.89 34.00
C PRO A 80 20.61 -25.02 35.08
N VAL A 81 19.92 -24.94 36.22
CA VAL A 81 20.42 -24.67 37.58
C VAL A 81 21.92 -24.33 37.62
N ALA A 82 22.23 -23.05 37.52
CA ALA A 82 23.53 -22.51 37.91
C ALA A 82 23.51 -22.25 39.42
N GLU A 83 23.68 -23.30 40.22
CA GLU A 83 24.20 -23.20 41.60
C GLU A 83 24.58 -24.59 42.14
N GLU A 84 25.77 -25.07 41.79
CA GLU A 84 26.66 -25.72 42.77
C GLU A 84 28.10 -25.67 42.24
N THR A 85 28.89 -24.75 42.82
CA THR A 85 30.31 -24.94 43.15
C THR A 85 31.23 -25.33 41.97
N VAL A 86 31.82 -24.38 41.23
CA VAL A 86 33.09 -23.70 41.59
C VAL A 86 33.98 -24.58 42.48
N GLU A 87 34.38 -25.73 41.97
CA GLU A 87 35.54 -26.48 42.47
C GLU A 87 36.62 -26.46 41.36
N GLU A 88 37.80 -25.98 41.77
CA GLU A 88 39.12 -26.35 41.22
C GLU A 88 39.50 -25.80 39.83
N THR A 89 40.26 -24.70 39.74
CA THR A 89 41.73 -24.60 39.89
C THR A 89 42.51 -25.06 38.64
N VAL A 90 43.60 -24.31 38.37
CA VAL A 90 44.69 -24.52 37.40
C VAL A 90 44.43 -23.88 36.02
N GLU A 91 44.76 -22.60 35.81
CA GLU A 91 46.13 -22.05 35.65
C GLU A 91 46.69 -22.23 34.23
N ALA A 92 47.14 -21.09 33.70
CA ALA A 92 48.20 -20.89 32.71
C ALA A 92 48.01 -21.42 31.27
N ALA A 93 47.74 -20.48 30.36
CA ALA A 93 48.71 -20.03 29.34
C ALA A 93 48.01 -18.94 28.49
N GLU A 94 48.28 -17.65 28.71
CA GLU A 94 49.46 -16.93 28.17
C GLU A 94 49.50 -17.04 26.64
N THR A 95 48.93 -16.06 25.93
CA THR A 95 49.68 -15.02 25.16
C THR A 95 49.91 -15.42 23.71
N THR A 96 49.40 -14.60 22.78
CA THR A 96 50.10 -13.94 21.66
C THR A 96 49.05 -13.49 20.64
N GLU A 97 48.90 -12.17 20.46
CA GLU A 97 49.21 -11.47 19.18
C GLU A 97 47.93 -11.26 18.32
N VAL A 98 47.26 -10.10 18.37
CA VAL A 98 47.59 -8.78 17.77
C VAL A 98 47.91 -8.86 16.27
N THR A 99 46.98 -8.39 15.43
CA THR A 99 47.16 -7.61 14.18
C THR A 99 45.77 -7.54 13.53
N GLU A 100 44.99 -6.46 13.69
CA GLU A 100 45.08 -5.14 13.04
C GLU A 100 44.93 -5.19 11.51
N THR A 101 44.15 -4.22 10.99
CA THR A 101 44.04 -3.71 9.59
C THR A 101 42.80 -4.24 8.84
N THR A 102 41.70 -3.47 8.77
CA THR A 102 41.40 -2.40 7.76
C THR A 102 41.34 -3.00 6.35
N GLU A 103 40.21 -2.98 5.65
CA GLU A 103 39.74 -1.89 4.77
C GLU A 103 38.41 -2.39 4.14
N ASN A 104 37.23 -1.81 4.34
CA ASN A 104 36.67 -0.64 3.66
C ASN A 104 36.97 -0.50 2.15
N GLU A 105 36.14 -1.07 1.28
CA GLU A 105 35.76 -0.44 0.01
C GLU A 105 34.44 -1.09 -0.47
N SER A 106 33.27 -0.46 -0.34
CA SER A 106 32.76 0.71 -1.07
C SER A 106 32.64 0.49 -2.59
N VAL A 107 31.53 -0.10 -3.06
CA VAL A 107 30.94 0.27 -4.37
C VAL A 107 29.41 0.12 -4.35
N GLU A 108 28.70 1.14 -3.87
CA GLU A 108 27.50 1.65 -4.55
C GLU A 108 27.84 3.08 -4.96
N PRO A 109 27.56 3.47 -6.22
CA PRO A 109 26.48 4.43 -6.32
C PRO A 109 25.58 4.22 -7.53
N LYS A 110 24.30 4.36 -7.23
CA LYS A 110 23.19 4.70 -8.12
C LYS A 110 23.22 6.20 -8.42
N THR A 111 23.33 6.59 -9.69
CA THR A 111 22.86 7.89 -10.22
C THR A 111 22.67 7.71 -11.73
N GLU A 112 21.44 7.64 -12.24
CA GLU A 112 20.54 8.75 -12.58
C GLU A 112 20.63 9.09 -14.08
N ALA A 113 19.47 9.03 -14.73
CA ALA A 113 19.26 9.41 -16.13
C ALA A 113 19.57 10.91 -16.35
N PRO A 114 19.71 11.36 -17.60
CA PRO A 114 18.49 11.88 -18.24
C PRO A 114 18.37 11.59 -19.74
N ALA A 115 17.11 11.54 -20.15
CA ALA A 115 16.64 11.59 -21.53
C ALA A 115 16.94 12.95 -22.19
N ASN A 116 17.31 12.95 -23.48
CA ASN A 116 16.82 13.93 -24.47
C ASN A 116 17.17 13.52 -25.93
N GLU A 117 16.37 14.02 -26.88
CA GLU A 117 16.48 13.96 -28.36
C GLU A 117 16.09 12.62 -29.03
N ALA A 118 15.12 12.52 -29.96
CA ALA A 118 14.42 13.48 -30.81
C ALA A 118 13.06 12.88 -31.29
N PRO A 119 12.03 13.70 -31.63
CA PRO A 119 10.79 13.20 -32.25
C PRO A 119 10.91 13.27 -33.77
N ALA A 120 11.08 12.12 -34.42
CA ALA A 120 11.02 12.03 -35.88
C ALA A 120 9.55 12.00 -36.36
N GLU A 121 9.11 13.18 -36.78
CA GLU A 121 8.42 13.48 -38.04
C GLU A 121 7.48 12.42 -38.67
N GLU A 122 6.20 12.80 -38.75
CA GLU A 122 5.21 12.32 -39.72
C GLU A 122 5.73 12.51 -41.17
N PRO A 123 5.29 11.67 -42.12
CA PRO A 123 4.78 12.29 -43.33
C PRO A 123 3.39 11.77 -43.73
N LYS A 124 2.52 12.75 -43.91
CA LYS A 124 1.28 12.70 -44.66
C LYS A 124 1.63 12.63 -46.16
N ALA A 125 1.18 11.60 -46.87
CA ALA A 125 1.15 11.59 -48.33
C ALA A 125 -0.04 10.74 -48.83
N GLU A 126 -0.88 11.44 -49.60
CA GLU A 126 -1.87 11.00 -50.59
C GLU A 126 -3.12 10.21 -50.15
#